data_AF-A0A1D3L199-F1
#
_entry.id   AF-A0A1D3L199-F1
#
_cell.length_a   1.000
_cell.length_b   1.000
_cell.length_c   1.000
_cell.angle_alpha   90.00
_cell.angle_beta   90.00
_cell.angle_gamma   90.00
#
_symmetry.space_group_name_H-M   'P 1'
#
loop_
_entity.id
_entity.type
_entity.pdbx_description
1 polymer ?
#
loop_
_entity_poly.entity_id
_entity_poly.type
_entity_poly.pdbx_seq_one_letter_code
_entity_poly.pdbx_strand_id
1 'polypeptide(L)'
;MLYISPESLNVIIISSKILGIGNILLLTGLLYMYWRSYQGMKSKYTLGLLFFGSFFLFQTIVLAVAIFFVRWFVIAFFVALLEFIALAILLKITWE
;
A
#
# COMPACT_ATOMS: atom_id res chain seq x y z
N MET A 1 17.01 -23.01 7.79
CA MET A 1 16.75 -22.36 6.48
C MET A 1 15.60 -23.10 5.81
N LEU A 2 14.46 -22.45 5.59
CA LEU A 2 13.39 -23.02 4.76
C LEU A 2 13.90 -23.02 3.30
N TYR A 3 14.13 -24.21 2.74
CA TYR A 3 14.51 -24.34 1.34
C TYR A 3 13.27 -24.12 0.48
N ILE A 4 13.11 -22.91 -0.04
CA ILE A 4 12.01 -22.59 -0.96
C ILE A 4 12.43 -23.10 -2.34
N SER A 5 11.65 -24.03 -2.89
CA SER A 5 11.98 -24.59 -4.19
C SER A 5 11.87 -23.55 -5.31
N PRO A 6 12.66 -23.67 -6.40
CA PRO A 6 12.67 -22.70 -7.49
C PRO A 6 11.29 -22.52 -8.14
N GLU A 7 10.50 -23.59 -8.26
CA GLU A 7 9.12 -23.49 -8.77
C GLU A 7 8.22 -22.67 -7.83
N SER A 8 8.36 -22.84 -6.52
CA SER A 8 7.62 -22.07 -5.51
C SER A 8 7.95 -20.57 -5.61
N LEU A 9 9.22 -20.22 -5.83
CA LEU A 9 9.65 -18.82 -6.00
C LEU A 9 9.01 -18.16 -7.22
N ASN A 10 8.94 -18.87 -8.35
CA ASN A 10 8.32 -18.34 -9.56
C ASN A 10 6.82 -18.07 -9.38
N VAL A 11 6.11 -18.96 -8.69
CA VAL A 11 4.68 -18.76 -8.37
C VAL A 11 4.50 -17.52 -7.49
N ILE A 12 5.36 -17.34 -6.47
CA ILE A 12 5.31 -16.17 -5.58
C ILE A 12 5.57 -14.87 -6.35
N ILE A 13 6.57 -14.85 -7.24
CA ILE A 13 6.90 -13.65 -8.03
C ILE A 13 5.75 -13.28 -8.99
N ILE A 14 5.19 -14.26 -9.70
CA ILE A 14 4.09 -14.03 -10.65
C ILE A 14 2.83 -13.55 -9.93
N SER A 15 2.44 -14.24 -8.85
CA SER A 15 1.28 -13.84 -8.03
C SER A 15 1.47 -12.44 -7.42
N SER A 16 2.67 -12.12 -6.93
CA SER A 16 2.99 -10.78 -6.39
C SER A 16 2.82 -9.67 -7.44
N LYS A 17 3.21 -9.92 -8.70
CA LYS A 17 3.01 -8.95 -9.79
C LYS A 17 1.53 -8.70 -10.08
N ILE A 18 0.73 -9.77 -10.16
CA ILE A 18 -0.72 -9.68 -10.41
C ILE A 18 -1.40 -8.93 -9.26
N LEU A 19 -1.08 -9.29 -8.01
CA LEU A 19 -1.60 -8.62 -6.82
C LEU A 19 -1.18 -7.15 -6.75
N GLY A 20 0.07 -6.82 -7.10
CA GLY A 20 0.55 -5.44 -7.15
C GLY A 20 -0.28 -4.57 -8.10
N ILE A 21 -0.55 -5.06 -9.32
CA ILE A 21 -1.41 -4.36 -10.29
C ILE A 21 -2.84 -4.22 -9.76
N GLY A 22 -3.41 -5.30 -9.22
CA GLY A 22 -4.75 -5.29 -8.63
C GLY A 22 -4.88 -4.26 -7.49
N ASN A 23 -3.88 -4.19 -6.61
CA ASN A 23 -3.85 -3.23 -5.51
C ASN A 23 -3.80 -1.79 -6.01
N ILE A 24 -2.99 -1.48 -7.03
CA ILE A 24 -2.94 -0.12 -7.61
C ILE A 24 -4.32 0.28 -8.15
N LEU A 25 -5.00 -0.61 -8.88
CA LEU A 25 -6.34 -0.35 -9.42
C LEU A 25 -7.36 -0.11 -8.29
N LEU A 26 -7.37 -0.99 -7.28
CA LEU A 26 -8.29 -0.88 -6.14
C LEU A 26 -8.05 0.41 -5.35
N LEU A 27 -6.79 0.75 -5.07
CA LEU A 27 -6.42 1.96 -4.33
C LEU A 27 -6.79 3.23 -5.10
N THR A 28 -6.59 3.22 -6.42
CA THR A 28 -7.01 4.35 -7.27
C THR A 28 -8.54 4.54 -7.19
N GLY A 29 -9.30 3.44 -7.26
CA GLY A 29 -10.76 3.47 -7.09
C GLY A 29 -11.19 3.97 -5.71
N LEU A 30 -10.56 3.47 -4.65
CA LEU A 30 -10.80 3.91 -3.26
C LEU A 30 -10.50 5.40 -3.09
N LEU A 31 -9.38 5.89 -3.63
CA LEU A 31 -9.02 7.30 -3.58
C LEU A 31 -10.04 8.17 -4.31
N TYR A 32 -10.54 7.73 -5.46
CA TYR A 32 -11.60 8.44 -6.16
C TYR A 32 -12.88 8.54 -5.32
N MET A 33 -13.28 7.45 -4.66
CA MET A 33 -14.42 7.44 -3.76
C MET A 33 -14.21 8.35 -2.53
N TYR A 34 -13.02 8.28 -1.91
CA TYR A 34 -12.67 9.14 -0.78
C TYR A 34 -12.64 10.61 -1.18
N TRP A 35 -12.14 10.93 -2.38
CA TRP A 35 -12.12 12.30 -2.90
C TRP A 35 -13.53 12.85 -3.08
N ARG A 36 -14.41 12.06 -3.70
CA ARG A 36 -15.82 12.43 -3.86
C ARG A 36 -16.53 12.61 -2.52
N SER A 37 -16.28 11.70 -1.57
CA SER A 37 -16.86 11.76 -0.23
C SER A 37 -16.34 12.95 0.56
N TYR A 38 -15.06 13.31 0.40
CA TYR A 38 -14.45 14.49 1.00
C TYR A 38 -15.10 15.78 0.50
N GLN A 39 -15.40 15.89 -0.81
CA GLN A 39 -16.10 17.06 -1.34
C GLN A 39 -17.53 17.20 -0.81
N GLY A 40 -18.23 16.08 -0.57
CA GLY A 40 -19.61 16.08 -0.09
C GLY A 40 -19.75 16.31 1.43
N MET A 41 -18.96 15.63 2.25
CA MET A 41 -19.11 15.64 3.72
C MET A 41 -18.06 16.52 4.43
N LYS A 42 -16.96 16.89 3.76
CA LYS A 42 -15.80 17.62 4.34
C LYS A 42 -15.33 17.07 5.70
N SER A 43 -15.50 15.76 5.93
CA SER A 43 -15.13 15.14 7.18
C SER A 43 -13.61 14.99 7.29
N LYS A 44 -13.06 15.34 8.46
CA LYS A 44 -11.63 15.13 8.79
C LYS A 44 -11.23 13.67 8.71
N TYR A 45 -12.17 12.76 9.00
CA TYR A 45 -11.99 11.32 8.89
C TYR A 45 -11.67 10.90 7.44
N THR A 46 -12.49 11.37 6.48
CA THR A 46 -12.29 11.09 5.05
C THR A 46 -10.99 11.68 4.53
N LEU A 47 -10.55 12.82 5.06
CA LEU A 47 -9.26 13.44 4.72
C LEU A 47 -8.08 12.56 5.19
N GLY A 48 -8.17 11.97 6.39
CA GLY A 48 -7.21 10.98 6.89
C GLY A 48 -7.13 9.74 6.01
N LEU A 49 -8.28 9.19 5.59
CA LEU A 49 -8.35 8.06 4.66
C LEU A 49 -7.78 8.40 3.28
N LEU A 50 -7.98 9.63 2.80
CA LEU A 50 -7.44 10.07 1.52
C LEU A 50 -5.91 10.14 1.55
N PHE A 51 -5.35 10.66 2.64
CA PHE A 51 -3.90 10.67 2.87
C PHE A 51 -3.34 9.26 3.00
N PHE A 52 -4.01 8.41 3.79
CA PHE A 52 -3.63 7.02 3.98
C PHE A 52 -3.61 6.26 2.65
N GLY A 53 -4.72 6.30 1.89
CA GLY A 53 -4.84 5.65 0.60
C GLY A 53 -3.81 6.14 -0.42
N SER A 54 -3.48 7.44 -0.40
CA SER A 54 -2.51 8.03 -1.34
C SER A 54 -1.10 7.54 -1.03
N PHE A 55 -0.73 7.49 0.25
CA PHE A 55 0.56 6.99 0.68
C PHE A 55 0.70 5.48 0.44
N PHE A 56 -0.38 4.72 0.70
CA PHE A 56 -0.44 3.29 0.45
C PHE A 56 -0.33 2.98 -1.06
N LEU A 57 -0.93 3.79 -1.93
CA LEU A 57 -0.77 3.70 -3.38
C LEU A 57 0.67 3.97 -3.81
N PHE A 58 1.26 5.06 -3.32
CA PHE A 58 2.66 5.41 -3.62
C PHE A 58 3.61 4.27 -3.25
N GLN A 59 3.48 3.72 -2.04
CA GLN A 59 4.32 2.63 -1.58
C GLN A 59 4.08 1.32 -2.35
N THR A 60 2.84 1.03 -2.76
CA THR A 60 2.53 -0.12 -3.63
C THR A 60 3.24 -0.01 -4.98
N ILE A 61 3.28 1.18 -5.59
CA ILE A 61 4.03 1.43 -6.83
C ILE A 61 5.53 1.21 -6.60
N VAL A 62 6.09 1.77 -5.53
CA VAL A 62 7.51 1.61 -5.19
C VAL A 62 7.87 0.14 -4.97
N LEU A 63 7.02 -0.63 -4.28
CA LEU A 63 7.21 -2.07 -4.08
C LEU A 63 7.14 -2.85 -5.39
N ALA A 64 6.18 -2.53 -6.26
CA ALA A 64 6.08 -3.15 -7.58
C ALA A 64 7.34 -2.92 -8.43
N VAL A 65 7.92 -1.71 -8.36
CA VAL A 65 9.21 -1.40 -9.00
C VAL A 65 10.36 -2.13 -8.32
N ALA A 66 10.40 -2.17 -6.99
CA ALA A 66 11.47 -2.82 -6.22
C ALA A 66 11.55 -4.34 -6.45
N ILE A 67 10.42 -5.01 -6.70
CA ILE A 67 10.37 -6.43 -7.10
C ILE A 67 11.21 -6.67 -8.37
N PHE A 68 11.31 -5.68 -9.26
CA PHE A 68 12.12 -5.78 -10.48
C PHE A 68 13.64 -5.66 -10.21
N PHE A 69 14.04 -4.95 -9.16
CA PHE A 69 15.45 -4.65 -8.85
C PHE A 69 16.09 -5.58 -7.80
N VAL A 70 15.31 -6.49 -7.19
CA VAL A 70 15.76 -7.50 -6.22
C VAL A 70 16.62 -6.89 -5.09
N ARG A 71 16.00 -6.10 -4.21
CA ARG A 71 16.65 -5.64 -2.98
C ARG A 71 15.73 -5.77 -1.78
N TRP A 72 15.84 -6.90 -1.08
CA TRP A 72 15.04 -7.25 0.12
C TRP A 72 15.04 -6.15 1.20
N PHE A 73 16.17 -5.45 1.35
CA PHE A 73 16.29 -4.32 2.30
C PHE A 73 15.35 -3.15 1.96
N VAL A 74 15.16 -2.86 0.68
CA VAL A 74 14.29 -1.77 0.22
C VAL A 74 12.83 -2.11 0.52
N ILE A 75 12.44 -3.36 0.27
CA ILE A 75 11.09 -3.86 0.55
C ILE A 75 10.76 -3.72 2.05
N ALA A 76 11.64 -4.20 2.93
CA ALA A 76 11.43 -4.14 4.38
C ALA A 76 11.28 -2.70 4.90
N PHE A 77 12.11 -1.77 4.41
CA PHE A 77 12.04 -0.37 4.80
C PHE A 77 10.69 0.27 4.42
N PHE A 78 10.24 0.07 3.17
CA PHE A 78 8.98 0.66 2.73
C PHE A 78 7.78 0.05 3.44
N VAL A 79 7.79 -1.25 3.76
CA VAL A 79 6.73 -1.89 4.55
C VAL A 79 6.65 -1.30 5.95
N ALA A 80 7.78 -1.17 6.66
CA ALA A 80 7.81 -0.57 7.99
C ALA A 80 7.38 0.91 7.98
N LEU A 81 7.78 1.67 6.95
CA LEU A 81 7.38 3.07 6.78
C LEU A 81 5.86 3.20 6.63
N LEU A 82 5.23 2.30 5.86
CA LEU A 82 3.78 2.29 5.71
C LEU A 82 3.08 1.94 7.00
N GLU A 83 3.53 0.90 7.71
CA GLU A 83 2.94 0.49 8.98
C GLU A 83 2.98 1.64 9.99
N PHE A 84 4.11 2.33 10.08
CA PHE A 84 4.24 3.53 10.91
C PHE A 84 3.24 4.63 10.52
N ILE A 85 3.10 4.93 9.22
CA ILE A 85 2.16 5.96 8.74
C ILE A 85 0.71 5.55 8.94
N ALA A 86 0.38 4.27 8.74
CA ALA A 86 -0.93 3.70 9.00
C ALA A 86 -1.32 3.93 10.46
N LEU A 87 -0.44 3.52 11.38
CA LEU A 87 -0.65 3.67 12.82
C LEU A 87 -0.71 5.15 13.23
N ALA A 88 0.12 6.01 12.66
CA ALA A 88 0.08 7.45 12.95
C ALA A 88 -1.23 8.10 12.52
N ILE A 89 -1.75 7.75 11.33
CA ILE A 89 -3.04 8.25 10.84
C ILE A 89 -4.18 7.70 11.70
N LEU A 90 -4.16 6.41 12.04
CA LEU A 90 -5.19 5.78 12.85
C LEU A 90 -5.22 6.40 14.26
N LEU A 91 -4.04 6.60 14.88
CA LEU A 91 -3.89 7.29 16.16
C LEU A 91 -4.45 8.71 16.09
N LYS A 92 -4.12 9.48 15.04
CA LYS A 92 -4.63 10.83 14.85
C LYS A 92 -6.17 10.84 14.76
N ILE A 93 -6.74 9.89 14.01
CA ILE A 93 -8.18 9.77 13.83
C ILE A 93 -8.86 9.35 15.15
N THR A 94 -8.26 8.46 15.94
CA THR A 94 -8.81 8.00 17.24
C THR A 94 -8.72 9.07 18.33
N TRP A 95 -7.79 10.01 18.24
CA TRP A 95 -7.61 11.07 19.24
C TRP A 95 -8.59 12.24 19.06
N GLU A 96 -9.17 12.41 17.86
CA GLU A 96 -10.24 13.38 17.58
C GLU A 96 -11.62 12.87 18.04
#